data_AF-A0A7S2S5A7-F1
#
_entry.id   AF-A0A7S2S5A7-F1
#
_cell.length_a   1.000
_cell.length_b   1.000
_cell.length_c   1.000
_cell.angle_alpha   90.00
_cell.angle_beta   90.00
_cell.angle_gamma   90.00
#
_symmetry.space_group_name_H-M   'P 1'
#
loop_
_entity.id
_entity.type
_entity.pdbx_description
1 polymer ?
#
loop_
_entity_poly.entity_id
_entity_poly.type
_entity_poly.pdbx_seq_one_letter_code
_entity_poly.pdbx_strand_id
1 'polypeptide(L)'
;EARAPRTPPQLVRHTMEAVAYMIGFKTTDWDDIRKVIRKDDFIHSVLDFDAQKLSPRAIADIKQKYLNDPSIDVAKVQNASKACGPLFQWCRSQILYSSIVHKIQPLRAEVARLTEESEGLRQEKAAADDKVRALAEDIEVYKAEY
;
A
#
# COMPACT_ATOMS: atom_id res chain seq x y z
N GLU A 1 2.33 25.86 -23.23
CA GLU A 1 3.16 24.65 -23.36
C GLU A 1 2.31 23.50 -23.91
N ALA A 2 2.82 22.74 -24.87
CA ALA A 2 2.06 21.69 -25.55
C ALA A 2 1.69 20.57 -24.58
N ARG A 3 0.46 20.56 -24.06
CA ARG A 3 -0.03 19.61 -23.03
C ARG A 3 0.12 18.13 -23.41
N ALA A 4 0.38 17.78 -24.67
CA ALA A 4 0.94 16.49 -25.08
C ALA A 4 1.24 16.48 -26.60
N PRO A 5 2.44 16.06 -27.04
CA PRO A 5 2.78 15.97 -28.47
C PRO A 5 1.99 14.85 -29.17
N ARG A 6 1.84 14.98 -30.49
CA ARG A 6 1.15 13.99 -31.33
C ARG A 6 1.86 12.63 -31.28
N THR A 7 3.19 12.64 -31.24
CA THR A 7 4.07 11.48 -31.10
C THR A 7 4.98 11.65 -29.87
N PRO A 8 4.69 11.00 -28.74
CA PRO A 8 5.48 11.12 -27.52
C PRO A 8 6.74 10.22 -27.59
N PRO A 9 7.85 10.61 -26.94
CA PRO A 9 8.94 9.69 -26.64
C PRO A 9 8.40 8.47 -25.87
N GLN A 10 8.98 7.29 -26.09
CA GLN A 10 8.53 6.05 -25.42
C GLN A 10 8.49 6.18 -23.89
N LEU A 11 9.49 6.85 -23.29
CA LEU A 11 9.55 7.10 -21.85
C LEU A 11 8.37 7.93 -21.33
N VAL A 12 7.96 8.95 -22.08
CA VAL A 12 6.82 9.81 -21.74
C VAL A 12 5.53 9.01 -21.88
N ARG A 13 5.40 8.23 -22.94
CA ARG A 13 4.24 7.36 -23.17
C ARG A 13 4.08 6.35 -22.02
N HIS A 14 5.13 5.61 -21.67
CA HIS A 14 5.10 4.64 -20.58
C HIS A 14 4.74 5.27 -19.24
N THR A 15 5.29 6.45 -18.93
CA THR A 15 4.97 7.15 -17.69
C THR A 15 3.49 7.54 -17.64
N MET A 16 2.97 8.09 -18.73
CA MET A 16 1.58 8.54 -18.81
C MET A 16 0.59 7.38 -18.84
N GLU A 17 0.94 6.28 -19.49
CA GLU A 17 0.18 5.01 -19.42
C GLU A 17 0.10 4.49 -17.99
N ALA A 18 1.21 4.48 -17.25
CA ALA A 18 1.24 4.05 -15.85
C ALA A 18 0.34 4.93 -14.97
N VAL A 19 0.43 6.27 -15.14
CA VAL A 19 -0.41 7.22 -14.41
C VAL A 19 -1.89 7.02 -14.75
N ALA A 20 -2.24 6.92 -16.04
CA ALA A 20 -3.61 6.67 -16.50
C ALA A 20 -4.18 5.36 -15.92
N TYR A 21 -3.39 4.29 -15.90
CA TYR A 21 -3.79 3.02 -15.31
C TYR A 21 -4.08 3.16 -13.82
N MET A 22 -3.25 3.91 -13.06
CA MET A 22 -3.48 4.13 -11.63
C MET A 22 -4.76 4.89 -11.34
N ILE A 23 -5.04 5.97 -12.08
CA ILE A 23 -6.26 6.77 -11.90
C ILE A 23 -7.53 6.08 -12.45
N GLY A 24 -7.43 4.82 -12.90
CA GLY A 24 -8.57 3.99 -13.30
C GLY A 24 -8.84 3.92 -14.81
N PHE A 25 -8.07 4.62 -15.63
CA PHE A 25 -8.18 4.55 -17.09
C PHE A 25 -7.22 3.49 -17.65
N LYS A 26 -7.72 2.28 -17.82
CA LYS A 26 -6.96 1.14 -18.39
C LYS A 26 -6.97 1.16 -19.93
N THR A 27 -6.41 2.21 -20.52
CA THR A 27 -6.22 2.29 -21.98
C THR A 27 -4.73 2.31 -22.33
N THR A 28 -4.39 1.64 -23.43
CA THR A 28 -3.04 1.63 -24.02
C THR A 28 -2.96 2.53 -25.26
N ASP A 29 -4.09 3.11 -25.67
CA ASP A 29 -4.15 4.03 -26.80
C ASP A 29 -3.68 5.42 -26.37
N TRP A 30 -2.65 5.93 -27.05
CA TRP A 30 -2.12 7.25 -26.80
C TRP A 30 -3.15 8.35 -27.04
N ASP A 31 -4.06 8.20 -28.00
CA ASP A 31 -5.07 9.22 -28.25
C ASP A 31 -6.05 9.37 -27.08
N ASP A 32 -6.40 8.27 -26.42
CA ASP A 32 -7.25 8.30 -25.23
C ASP A 32 -6.51 8.80 -23.98
N ILE A 33 -5.25 8.40 -23.81
CA ILE A 33 -4.39 8.93 -22.75
C ILE A 33 -4.24 10.44 -22.90
N ARG A 34 -4.08 10.93 -24.14
CA ARG A 34 -4.00 12.35 -24.44
C ARG A 34 -5.28 13.09 -24.05
N LYS A 35 -6.46 12.49 -24.26
CA LYS A 35 -7.74 13.06 -23.83
C LYS A 35 -7.79 13.16 -22.31
N VAL A 36 -7.34 12.14 -21.58
CA VAL A 36 -7.32 12.12 -20.11
C VAL A 36 -6.39 13.20 -19.56
N ILE A 37 -5.16 13.31 -20.07
CA ILE A 37 -4.18 14.32 -19.63
C ILE A 37 -4.67 15.75 -19.90
N ARG A 38 -5.46 15.95 -20.97
CA ARG A 38 -5.99 17.27 -21.34
C ARG A 38 -7.15 17.71 -20.45
N LYS A 39 -7.79 16.82 -19.69
CA LYS A 39 -8.84 17.18 -18.74
C LYS A 39 -8.24 18.05 -17.64
N ASP A 40 -8.94 19.12 -17.28
CA ASP A 40 -8.49 20.02 -16.20
C ASP A 40 -8.53 19.35 -14.82
N ASP A 41 -9.32 18.27 -14.69
CA ASP A 41 -9.44 17.45 -13.48
C ASP A 41 -8.31 16.40 -13.32
N PHE A 42 -7.42 16.25 -14.31
CA PHE A 42 -6.36 15.25 -14.27
C PHE A 42 -5.45 15.40 -13.05
N ILE A 43 -5.04 16.64 -12.74
CA ILE A 43 -4.16 16.91 -11.60
C ILE A 43 -4.87 16.67 -10.27
N HIS A 44 -6.14 17.05 -10.15
CA HIS A 44 -6.94 16.75 -8.96
C HIS A 44 -7.09 15.24 -8.75
N SER A 45 -7.37 14.48 -9.81
CA SER A 45 -7.43 13.01 -9.76
C SER A 45 -6.11 12.36 -9.31
N VAL A 46 -4.97 12.98 -9.62
CA VAL A 46 -3.63 12.53 -9.18
C VAL A 46 -3.36 12.89 -7.72
N LEU A 47 -3.83 14.06 -7.27
CA LEU A 47 -3.67 14.53 -5.89
C LEU A 47 -4.59 13.79 -4.91
N ASP A 48 -5.85 13.55 -5.29
CA ASP A 48 -6.84 12.82 -4.49
C ASP A 48 -6.69 11.30 -4.62
N PHE A 49 -5.65 10.83 -5.30
CA PHE A 49 -5.40 9.43 -5.52
C PHE A 49 -5.09 8.69 -4.22
N ASP A 50 -5.92 7.69 -3.92
CA ASP A 50 -5.74 6.83 -2.75
C ASP A 50 -4.99 5.54 -3.13
N ALA A 51 -3.71 5.48 -2.77
CA ALA A 51 -2.87 4.31 -3.00
C ALA A 51 -3.26 3.07 -2.18
N GLN A 52 -4.10 3.20 -1.14
CA GLN A 52 -4.59 2.04 -0.40
C GLN A 52 -5.64 1.25 -1.19
N LYS A 53 -6.36 1.93 -2.09
CA LYS A 53 -7.38 1.31 -2.97
C LYS A 53 -6.78 0.53 -4.14
N LEU A 54 -5.47 0.63 -4.37
CA LEU A 54 -4.81 -0.17 -5.40
C LEU A 54 -4.84 -1.65 -5.05
N SER A 55 -5.43 -2.47 -5.92
CA SER A 55 -5.38 -3.93 -5.76
C SER A 55 -3.94 -4.47 -5.92
N PRO A 56 -3.57 -5.55 -5.22
CA PRO A 56 -2.26 -6.21 -5.41
C PRO A 56 -1.96 -6.57 -6.87
N ARG A 57 -2.99 -6.94 -7.63
CA ARG A 57 -2.88 -7.23 -9.07
C ARG A 57 -2.51 -5.99 -9.87
N ALA A 58 -3.17 -4.85 -9.63
CA ALA A 58 -2.84 -3.59 -10.28
C ALA A 58 -1.40 -3.15 -9.97
N ILE A 59 -0.97 -3.31 -8.71
CA ILE A 59 0.41 -3.01 -8.27
C ILE A 59 1.40 -3.87 -9.05
N ALA A 60 1.16 -5.18 -9.15
CA ALA A 60 2.02 -6.11 -9.89
C ALA A 60 2.07 -5.78 -11.39
N ASP A 61 0.91 -5.54 -12.01
CA ASP A 61 0.81 -5.17 -13.42
C ASP A 61 1.62 -3.90 -13.73
N ILE A 62 1.47 -2.86 -12.90
CA ILE A 62 2.18 -1.58 -13.09
C ILE A 62 3.69 -1.76 -12.88
N LYS A 63 4.08 -2.49 -11.83
CA LYS A 63 5.50 -2.79 -11.59
C LYS A 63 6.14 -3.50 -12.77
N GLN A 64 5.51 -4.58 -13.22
CA GLN A 64 6.04 -5.41 -14.29
C GLN A 64 6.13 -4.66 -15.61
N LYS A 65 5.12 -3.85 -15.95
CA LYS A 65 5.05 -3.15 -17.24
C LYS A 65 5.85 -1.86 -17.29
N TYR A 66 5.95 -1.12 -16.19
CA TYR A 66 6.42 0.26 -16.22
C TYR A 66 7.59 0.58 -15.28
N LEU A 67 7.83 -0.22 -14.24
CA LEU A 67 8.84 0.09 -13.21
C LEU A 67 9.99 -0.94 -13.12
N ASN A 68 9.81 -2.15 -13.65
CA ASN A 68 10.82 -3.20 -13.61
C ASN A 68 11.87 -3.07 -14.72
N ASP A 69 11.69 -2.15 -15.66
CA ASP A 69 12.66 -1.92 -16.72
C ASP A 69 13.84 -1.07 -16.19
N PRO A 70 15.05 -1.63 -16.03
CA PRO A 70 16.21 -0.91 -15.53
C PRO A 70 16.71 0.17 -16.50
N SER A 71 16.22 0.19 -17.74
CA SER A 71 16.50 1.27 -18.68
C SER A 71 15.76 2.56 -18.33
N ILE A 72 14.68 2.48 -17.54
CA ILE A 72 13.82 3.60 -17.17
C ILE A 72 14.25 4.15 -15.81
N ASP A 73 14.87 5.32 -15.84
CA ASP A 73 15.25 6.07 -14.65
C ASP A 73 14.57 7.45 -14.63
N VAL A 74 14.34 7.99 -13.44
CA VAL A 74 13.72 9.30 -13.21
C VAL A 74 14.46 10.38 -13.98
N ALA A 75 15.81 10.35 -13.96
CA ALA A 75 16.64 11.31 -14.69
C ALA A 75 16.43 11.24 -16.21
N LYS A 76 16.28 10.04 -16.77
CA LYS A 76 16.02 9.85 -18.21
C LYS A 76 14.62 10.31 -18.59
N VAL A 77 13.62 10.03 -17.75
CA VAL A 77 12.24 10.50 -17.96
C VAL A 77 12.18 12.03 -17.87
N GLN A 78 12.87 12.63 -16.91
CA GLN A 78 12.95 14.08 -16.76
C GLN A 78 13.68 14.75 -17.93
N ASN A 79 14.72 14.11 -18.46
CA ASN A 79 15.41 14.58 -19.67
C ASN A 79 14.49 14.51 -20.90
N ALA A 80 13.67 13.46 -21.02
CA ALA A 80 12.68 13.34 -22.08
C ALA A 80 11.52 14.34 -21.93
N SER A 81 11.11 14.64 -20.69
CA SER A 81 10.11 15.66 -20.39
C SER A 81 10.19 16.12 -18.94
N LYS A 82 10.44 17.42 -18.74
CA LYS A 82 10.54 18.05 -17.41
C LYS A 82 9.28 17.85 -16.56
N ALA A 83 8.10 17.83 -17.19
CA ALA A 83 6.83 17.61 -16.49
C ALA A 83 6.59 16.14 -16.11
N CYS A 84 7.18 15.19 -16.85
CA CYS A 84 6.99 13.75 -16.59
C CYS A 84 7.89 13.22 -15.48
N GLY A 85 9.02 13.87 -15.18
CA GLY A 85 9.93 13.46 -14.11
C GLY A 85 9.23 13.37 -12.73
N PRO A 86 8.61 14.46 -12.24
CA PRO A 86 7.88 14.44 -10.98
C PRO A 86 6.71 13.44 -10.95
N LEU A 87 5.99 13.29 -12.07
CA LEU A 87 4.89 12.34 -12.19
C LEU A 87 5.37 10.88 -12.12
N PHE A 88 6.50 10.58 -12.76
CA PHE A 88 7.10 9.25 -12.69
C PHE A 88 7.58 8.93 -11.27
N GLN A 89 8.21 9.90 -10.61
CA GLN A 89 8.61 9.77 -9.20
C GLN A 89 7.38 9.55 -8.29
N TRP A 90 6.31 10.32 -8.50
CA TRP A 90 5.04 10.13 -7.78
C TRP A 90 4.50 8.71 -8.00
N CYS A 91 4.41 8.23 -9.24
CA CYS A 91 3.96 6.88 -9.57
C CYS A 91 4.78 5.81 -8.83
N ARG A 92 6.11 5.93 -8.85
CA ARG A 92 7.00 4.99 -8.17
C ARG A 92 6.76 4.99 -6.66
N SER A 93 6.59 6.17 -6.06
CA SER A 93 6.30 6.33 -4.63
C SER A 93 4.94 5.73 -4.25
N GLN A 94 3.89 5.96 -5.03
CA GLN A 94 2.56 5.40 -4.75
C GLN A 94 2.57 3.87 -4.78
N ILE A 95 3.22 3.30 -5.78
CA ILE A 95 3.33 1.84 -5.92
C ILE A 95 4.15 1.23 -4.79
N LEU A 96 5.25 1.87 -4.38
CA LEU A 96 6.05 1.43 -3.24
C LEU A 96 5.23 1.50 -1.94
N TYR A 97 4.58 2.63 -1.67
CA TYR A 97 3.74 2.82 -0.50
C TYR A 97 2.63 1.76 -0.44
N SER A 98 1.86 1.60 -1.51
CA SER A 98 0.78 0.61 -1.58
C SER A 98 1.29 -0.81 -1.32
N SER A 99 2.43 -1.17 -1.91
CA SER A 99 3.06 -2.49 -1.69
C SER A 99 3.41 -2.73 -0.22
N ILE A 100 3.92 -1.70 0.45
CA ILE A 100 4.28 -1.76 1.87
C ILE A 100 3.01 -1.86 2.73
N VAL A 101 1.98 -1.05 2.44
CA VAL A 101 0.71 -1.08 3.17
C VAL A 101 0.07 -2.45 3.08
N HIS A 102 -0.03 -3.05 1.90
CA HIS A 102 -0.59 -4.40 1.71
C HIS A 102 0.19 -5.47 2.48
N LYS A 103 1.49 -5.30 2.67
CA LYS A 103 2.32 -6.21 3.48
C LYS A 103 2.13 -5.99 4.99
N ILE A 104 1.97 -4.74 5.41
CA ILE A 104 1.90 -4.37 6.83
C ILE A 104 0.49 -4.57 7.41
N GLN A 105 -0.57 -4.36 6.63
CA GLN A 105 -1.97 -4.53 7.03
C GLN A 105 -2.25 -5.87 7.76
N PRO A 106 -1.93 -7.05 7.18
CA PRO A 106 -2.18 -8.33 7.85
C PRO A 106 -1.33 -8.51 9.11
N LEU A 107 -0.09 -8.00 9.11
CA LEU A 107 0.80 -8.07 10.28
C LEU A 107 0.25 -7.24 11.44
N ARG A 108 -0.31 -6.05 11.17
CA ARG A 108 -0.95 -5.22 12.19
C ARG A 108 -2.20 -5.89 12.76
N ALA A 109 -3.02 -6.50 11.90
CA ALA A 109 -4.20 -7.24 12.34
C ALA A 109 -3.82 -8.43 13.23
N GLU A 110 -2.76 -9.17 12.85
CA GLU A 110 -2.28 -10.30 13.62
C GLU A 110 -1.67 -9.88 14.96
N VAL A 111 -0.91 -8.79 15.00
CA VAL A 111 -0.40 -8.23 16.27
C VAL A 111 -1.56 -7.82 17.19
N ALA A 112 -2.61 -7.19 16.65
CA ALA A 112 -3.77 -6.81 17.45
C ALA A 112 -4.47 -8.06 18.03
N ARG A 113 -4.71 -9.08 17.21
CA ARG A 113 -5.31 -10.35 17.62
C ARG A 113 -4.50 -11.06 18.71
N LEU A 114 -3.18 -11.17 18.51
CA LEU A 114 -2.27 -11.80 19.48
C LEU A 114 -2.18 -11.02 20.80
N THR A 115 -2.29 -9.69 20.74
CA THR A 115 -2.30 -8.84 21.94
C THR A 115 -3.56 -9.09 22.76
N GLU A 116 -4.72 -9.10 22.12
CA GLU A 116 -6.01 -9.41 22.76
C GLU A 116 -6.03 -10.82 23.36
N GLU A 117 -5.54 -11.82 22.62
CA GLU A 117 -5.40 -13.20 23.10
C GLU A 117 -4.46 -13.29 24.32
N SER A 118 -3.31 -12.60 24.27
CA SER A 118 -2.36 -12.58 25.38
C SER A 118 -2.94 -11.90 26.63
N GLU A 119 -3.73 -10.84 26.47
CA GLU A 119 -4.41 -10.17 27.57
C GLU A 119 -5.47 -11.08 28.21
N GLY A 120 -6.27 -11.78 27.40
CA GLY A 120 -7.24 -12.78 27.87
C GLY A 120 -6.57 -13.91 28.67
N LEU A 121 -5.52 -14.52 28.11
CA LEU A 121 -4.76 -15.59 28.78
C LEU A 121 -4.13 -15.13 30.11
N ARG A 122 -3.67 -13.87 30.19
CA ARG A 122 -3.14 -13.31 31.44
C ARG A 122 -4.21 -13.19 32.52
N GLN A 123 -5.43 -12.79 32.14
CA GLN A 123 -6.56 -12.72 33.07
C GLN A 123 -6.98 -14.11 33.56
N GLU A 124 -7.07 -15.08 32.64
CA GLU A 124 -7.39 -16.47 32.99
C GLU A 124 -6.34 -17.08 33.92
N LYS A 125 -5.06 -16.86 33.64
CA LYS A 125 -3.97 -17.30 34.51
C LYS A 125 -4.08 -16.69 35.90
N ALA A 126 -4.31 -15.38 36.01
CA ALA A 126 -4.45 -14.71 37.30
C ALA A 126 -5.61 -15.31 38.13
N ALA A 127 -6.76 -15.57 37.48
CA ALA A 127 -7.91 -16.19 38.14
C ALA A 127 -7.62 -17.64 38.57
N ALA A 128 -6.83 -18.40 37.78
CA ALA A 128 -6.41 -19.75 38.14
C ALA A 128 -5.43 -19.74 39.32
N ASP A 129 -4.45 -18.83 39.33
CA ASP A 129 -3.48 -18.67 40.41
C ASP A 129 -4.18 -18.31 41.74
N ASP A 130 -5.19 -17.42 41.72
CA ASP A 130 -5.99 -17.09 42.90
C ASP A 130 -6.79 -18.29 43.42
N LYS A 131 -7.37 -19.12 42.54
CA LYS A 131 -8.07 -20.36 42.93
C LYS A 131 -7.12 -21.37 43.57
N VAL A 132 -5.93 -21.54 43.00
CA VAL A 132 -4.90 -22.43 43.56
C VAL A 132 -4.49 -21.96 44.96
N ARG A 133 -4.31 -20.65 45.15
CA ARG A 133 -3.99 -20.08 46.47
C ARG A 133 -5.09 -20.36 47.49
N ALA A 134 -6.36 -20.08 47.15
CA ALA A 134 -7.48 -20.31 48.06
C ALA A 134 -7.60 -21.80 48.46
N LEU A 135 -7.50 -22.72 47.49
CA LEU A 135 -7.55 -24.16 47.79
C LEU A 135 -6.36 -24.63 48.63
N ALA A 136 -5.17 -24.04 48.44
CA ALA A 136 -4.01 -24.36 49.27
C ALA A 136 -4.20 -23.89 50.72
N GLU A 137 -4.79 -22.72 50.94
CA GLU A 137 -5.14 -22.23 52.27
C GLU A 137 -6.18 -23.14 52.95
N ASP A 138 -7.25 -23.51 52.24
CA ASP A 138 -8.28 -24.43 52.75
C ASP A 138 -7.69 -25.79 53.16
N ILE A 139 -6.77 -26.35 52.37
CA ILE A 139 -6.09 -27.62 52.68
C ILE A 139 -5.29 -27.51 53.97
N GLU A 140 -4.57 -26.41 54.20
CA GLU A 140 -3.78 -26.23 55.42
C GLU A 140 -4.67 -26.06 56.66
N VAL A 141 -5.81 -25.38 56.54
CA VAL A 141 -6.81 -25.31 57.60
C VAL A 141 -7.33 -26.71 57.95
N TYR A 142 -7.75 -27.49 56.95
CA TYR A 142 -8.26 -28.85 57.20
C TYR A 142 -7.20 -29.80 57.78
N LYS A 143 -5.92 -29.61 57.47
CA LYS A 143 -4.83 -30.37 58.10
C LYS A 143 -4.59 -30.00 59.55
N ALA A 144 -4.86 -28.76 59.95
CA ALA A 144 -4.67 -28.32 61.34
C ALA A 144 -5.84 -28.75 62.26
N GLU A 145 -7.02 -28.99 61.70
CA GLU A 145 -8.20 -29.46 62.43
C GLU A 145 -8.21 -30.97 62.70
N TYR A 146 -7.34 -31.75 62.05
CA TYR A 146 -7.20 -33.21 62.17
C TYR A 146 -5.92 -33.63 62.88
#